data_AF-A0A1V5LIC6-F1
#
_entry.id   AF-A0A1V5LIC6-F1
#
_cell.length_a   1.000
_cell.length_b   1.000
_cell.length_c   1.000
_cell.angle_alpha   90.00
_cell.angle_beta   90.00
_cell.angle_gamma   90.00
#
_symmetry.space_group_name_H-M   'P 1'
#
loop_
_entity.id
_entity.type
_entity.pdbx_description
1 polymer ?
#
loop_
_entity_poly.entity_id
_entity_poly.type
_entity_poly.pdbx_seq_one_letter_code
_entity_poly.pdbx_strand_id
1 'polypeptide(L)'
;MRSKGYRFPEVTAWIRANPADFELVRRAGLKETGLLTSISDYHIFLKFKKSRRQVLDDFMKVVRAAAEAGLEAIRCHYEDVTRADFWGAVVPFTEELMDFSAHSGLRIKIRLCDTMGYGLPYADAALPRSVPKLIYYLQREFGIPSRDLEWHGHNDFHKVHINGVAAWLSGASSVNGTILGFGERTGNSPLEALAVEYASLTGSTNGMDLAAITGIADYMRSIGTAIAPNYPFVGSNFNVTMAGIHADGVIKNEEIYNIFDTGKILNRPLGVHITDRSGIAGVGYWVSQQLQQQGKPPVDKRDPRVAKIFEWIEAQYADGRVTAISQEEMQQQFQLHFN
;
A
#
# COMPACT_ATOMS: atom_id res chain seq x y z
N MET A 1 -5.01 -21.73 -4.67
CA MET A 1 -4.23 -21.39 -3.45
C MET A 1 -4.25 -22.54 -2.45
N ARG A 2 -5.42 -22.88 -1.88
CA ARG A 2 -5.54 -24.03 -0.94
C ARG A 2 -5.12 -25.37 -1.56
N SER A 3 -5.49 -25.64 -2.81
CA SER A 3 -5.02 -26.83 -3.56
C SER A 3 -3.52 -26.86 -3.82
N LYS A 4 -2.82 -25.72 -3.67
CA LYS A 4 -1.36 -25.60 -3.77
C LYS A 4 -0.68 -25.56 -2.39
N GLY A 5 -1.41 -25.81 -1.30
CA GLY A 5 -0.87 -25.83 0.06
C GLY A 5 -0.58 -24.45 0.67
N TYR A 6 -0.93 -23.35 -0.01
CA TYR A 6 -0.70 -22.01 0.54
C TYR A 6 -1.70 -21.65 1.63
N ARG A 7 -1.18 -21.16 2.76
CA ARG A 7 -1.99 -20.57 3.84
C ARG A 7 -2.62 -19.23 3.42
N PHE A 8 -1.88 -18.42 2.65
CA PHE A 8 -2.31 -17.11 2.19
C PHE A 8 -2.36 -17.03 0.64
N PRO A 9 -3.15 -16.10 0.07
CA PRO A 9 -4.11 -15.23 0.76
C PRO A 9 -5.32 -15.99 1.31
N GLU A 10 -5.85 -15.52 2.44
CA GLU A 10 -7.20 -15.90 2.88
C GLU A 10 -8.21 -15.09 2.05
N VAL A 11 -9.01 -15.80 1.26
CA VAL A 11 -10.01 -15.16 0.39
C VAL A 11 -11.25 -14.83 1.22
N THR A 12 -11.72 -13.59 1.10
CA THR A 12 -13.00 -13.11 1.64
C THR A 12 -13.84 -12.52 0.51
N ALA A 13 -15.13 -12.36 0.75
CA ALA A 13 -16.06 -11.76 -0.19
C ALA A 13 -16.82 -10.60 0.43
N TRP A 14 -17.46 -9.83 -0.44
CA TRP A 14 -18.39 -8.79 -0.06
C TRP A 14 -19.77 -9.16 -0.56
N ILE A 15 -20.77 -9.07 0.33
CA ILE A 15 -22.15 -9.37 0.00
C ILE A 15 -23.03 -8.17 0.27
N ARG A 16 -24.21 -8.17 -0.35
CA ARG A 16 -25.25 -7.21 0.03
C ARG A 16 -25.87 -7.67 1.35
N ALA A 17 -26.61 -6.76 1.99
CA ALA A 17 -27.45 -7.04 3.15
C ALA A 17 -28.68 -7.89 2.78
N ASN A 18 -28.50 -9.04 2.11
CA ASN A 18 -29.54 -9.96 1.70
C ASN A 18 -29.20 -11.38 2.18
N PRO A 19 -30.05 -12.04 2.99
CA PRO A 19 -29.80 -13.40 3.47
C PRO A 19 -29.53 -14.43 2.35
N ALA A 20 -30.10 -14.24 1.16
CA ALA A 20 -29.86 -15.13 0.02
C ALA A 20 -28.38 -15.13 -0.44
N ASP A 21 -27.64 -14.04 -0.19
CA ASP A 21 -26.23 -13.95 -0.58
C ASP A 21 -25.34 -14.86 0.30
N PHE A 22 -25.77 -15.26 1.51
CA PHE A 22 -24.99 -16.19 2.36
C PHE A 22 -24.87 -17.59 1.77
N GLU A 23 -25.87 -18.04 1.00
CA GLU A 23 -25.78 -19.32 0.31
C GLU A 23 -24.68 -19.30 -0.77
N LEU A 24 -24.43 -18.15 -1.40
CA LEU A 24 -23.32 -17.97 -2.34
C LEU A 24 -21.96 -18.06 -1.62
N VAL A 25 -21.85 -17.43 -0.44
CA VAL A 25 -20.64 -17.48 0.40
C VAL A 25 -20.32 -18.92 0.79
N ARG A 26 -21.33 -19.68 1.22
CA ARG A 26 -21.20 -21.08 1.60
C ARG A 26 -20.79 -21.96 0.42
N ARG A 27 -21.44 -21.80 -0.75
CA ARG A 27 -21.10 -22.52 -1.98
C ARG A 27 -19.68 -22.21 -2.47
N ALA A 28 -19.19 -20.99 -2.24
CA ALA A 28 -17.82 -20.60 -2.54
C ALA A 28 -16.80 -21.14 -1.52
N GLY A 29 -17.23 -21.81 -0.44
CA GLY A 29 -16.35 -22.37 0.59
C GLY A 29 -15.65 -21.30 1.43
N LEU A 30 -16.26 -20.11 1.52
CA LEU A 30 -15.75 -18.99 2.31
C LEU A 30 -16.23 -19.11 3.75
N LYS A 31 -15.31 -18.84 4.69
CA LYS A 31 -15.56 -18.91 6.14
C LYS A 31 -16.03 -17.58 6.73
N GLU A 32 -15.75 -16.50 6.00
CA GLU A 32 -16.00 -15.13 6.39
C GLU A 32 -16.55 -14.36 5.18
N THR A 33 -17.42 -13.40 5.44
CA THR A 33 -17.85 -12.39 4.47
C THR A 33 -17.91 -11.00 5.10
N GLY A 34 -17.86 -9.97 4.27
CA GLY A 34 -18.02 -8.58 4.65
C GLY A 34 -19.45 -8.05 4.49
N LEU A 35 -19.91 -7.30 5.49
CA LEU A 35 -21.14 -6.52 5.49
C LEU A 35 -20.80 -5.03 5.57
N LEU A 36 -21.34 -4.25 4.62
CA LEU A 36 -21.26 -2.78 4.69
C LEU A 36 -22.24 -2.25 5.74
N THR A 37 -21.72 -1.64 6.80
CA THR A 37 -22.52 -0.98 7.85
C THR A 37 -22.26 0.52 7.82
N SER A 38 -22.98 1.24 6.95
CA SER A 38 -22.90 2.70 6.80
C SER A 38 -23.37 3.40 8.07
N ILE A 39 -22.43 3.81 8.91
CA ILE A 39 -22.71 4.19 10.31
C ILE A 39 -22.62 5.69 10.59
N SER A 40 -22.21 6.50 9.60
CA SER A 40 -22.19 7.94 9.78
C SER A 40 -23.57 8.58 9.70
N ASP A 41 -23.74 9.72 10.38
CA ASP A 41 -24.99 10.48 10.38
C ASP A 41 -25.44 10.91 8.97
N TYR A 42 -24.47 11.17 8.08
CA TYR A 42 -24.75 11.43 6.68
C TYR A 42 -25.45 10.23 6.02
N HIS A 43 -24.97 9.01 6.27
CA HIS A 43 -25.61 7.82 5.73
C HIS A 43 -26.95 7.52 6.42
N ILE A 44 -27.00 7.60 7.74
CA ILE A 44 -28.19 7.26 8.51
C ILE A 44 -29.35 8.23 8.18
N PHE A 45 -29.11 9.53 8.28
CA PHE A 45 -30.19 10.52 8.17
C PHE A 45 -30.43 10.99 6.73
N LEU A 46 -29.38 11.12 5.90
CA LEU A 46 -29.54 11.66 4.54
C LEU A 46 -29.75 10.55 3.49
N LYS A 47 -28.99 9.44 3.58
CA LYS A 47 -29.12 8.32 2.62
C LYS A 47 -30.28 7.38 2.98
N PHE A 48 -30.33 6.90 4.22
CA PHE A 48 -31.37 5.93 4.63
C PHE A 48 -32.65 6.60 5.13
N LYS A 49 -32.58 7.86 5.59
CA LYS A 49 -33.72 8.61 6.14
C LYS A 49 -34.39 7.86 7.30
N LYS A 50 -33.58 7.26 8.17
CA LYS A 50 -34.00 6.46 9.32
C LYS A 50 -33.38 7.00 10.61
N SER A 51 -33.91 6.58 11.75
CA SER A 51 -33.23 6.80 13.03
C SER A 51 -31.99 5.90 13.14
N ARG A 52 -31.04 6.26 14.02
CA ARG A 52 -29.87 5.42 14.30
C ARG A 52 -30.28 4.01 14.70
N ARG A 53 -31.20 3.88 15.67
CA ARG A 53 -31.68 2.56 16.13
C ARG A 53 -32.22 1.71 14.99
N GLN A 54 -33.07 2.27 14.13
CA GLN A 54 -33.61 1.53 12.98
C GLN A 54 -32.51 1.01 12.04
N VAL A 55 -31.48 1.81 11.77
CA VAL A 55 -30.36 1.39 10.91
C VAL A 55 -29.51 0.31 11.58
N LEU A 56 -29.19 0.46 12.87
CA LEU A 56 -28.43 -0.54 13.62
C LEU A 56 -29.19 -1.86 13.72
N ASP A 57 -30.51 -1.82 13.96
CA ASP A 57 -31.38 -2.99 13.96
C ASP A 57 -31.34 -3.72 12.60
N ASP A 58 -31.37 -2.97 11.50
CA ASP A 58 -31.29 -3.53 10.15
C ASP A 58 -29.94 -4.21 9.90
N PHE A 59 -28.83 -3.65 10.37
CA PHE A 59 -27.51 -4.32 10.31
C PHE A 59 -27.47 -5.58 11.17
N MET A 60 -28.02 -5.53 12.39
CA MET A 60 -28.05 -6.68 13.29
C MET A 60 -28.91 -7.83 12.75
N LYS A 61 -29.98 -7.57 12.00
CA LYS A 61 -30.74 -8.62 11.29
C LYS A 61 -29.84 -9.41 10.33
N VAL A 62 -28.95 -8.72 9.61
CA VAL A 62 -28.03 -9.38 8.67
C VAL A 62 -26.95 -10.17 9.42
N VAL A 63 -26.43 -9.63 10.52
CA VAL A 63 -25.46 -10.34 11.38
C VAL A 63 -26.06 -11.61 11.97
N ARG A 64 -27.32 -11.56 12.43
CA ARG A 64 -28.06 -12.75 12.93
C ARG A 64 -28.26 -13.78 11.81
N ALA A 65 -28.66 -13.33 10.62
CA ALA A 65 -28.79 -14.21 9.46
C ALA A 65 -27.45 -14.87 9.05
N ALA A 66 -26.32 -14.20 9.27
CA ALA A 66 -24.99 -14.78 9.04
C ALA A 66 -24.68 -15.93 10.01
N ALA A 67 -25.05 -15.77 11.29
CA ALA A 67 -24.92 -16.83 12.29
C ALA A 67 -25.84 -18.02 11.96
N GLU A 68 -27.09 -17.76 11.60
CA GLU A 68 -28.06 -18.80 11.18
C GLU A 68 -27.60 -19.57 9.94
N ALA A 69 -26.89 -18.90 9.03
CA ALA A 69 -26.28 -19.52 7.85
C ALA A 69 -25.02 -20.35 8.16
N GLY A 70 -24.54 -20.36 9.42
CA GLY A 70 -23.40 -21.14 9.87
C GLY A 70 -22.03 -20.58 9.47
N LEU A 71 -21.92 -19.27 9.26
CA LEU A 71 -20.61 -18.64 9.04
C LEU A 71 -19.76 -18.65 10.31
N GLU A 72 -18.44 -18.81 10.16
CA GLU A 72 -17.50 -18.78 11.29
C GLU A 72 -17.21 -17.34 11.75
N ALA A 73 -17.25 -16.39 10.81
CA ALA A 73 -17.03 -14.98 11.09
C ALA A 73 -17.81 -14.08 10.14
N ILE A 74 -18.13 -12.87 10.61
CA ILE A 74 -18.59 -11.77 9.75
C ILE A 74 -17.76 -10.53 10.02
N ARG A 75 -17.44 -9.82 8.94
CA ARG A 75 -16.72 -8.56 8.99
C ARG A 75 -17.70 -7.41 8.83
N CYS A 76 -17.83 -6.58 9.86
CA CYS A 76 -18.64 -5.36 9.82
C CYS A 76 -17.76 -4.19 9.37
N HIS A 77 -18.07 -3.62 8.21
CA HIS A 77 -17.38 -2.46 7.66
C HIS A 77 -18.07 -1.20 8.16
N TYR A 78 -17.50 -0.57 9.18
CA TYR A 78 -17.99 0.69 9.72
C TYR A 78 -17.70 1.80 8.70
N GLU A 79 -18.57 1.89 7.69
CA GLU A 79 -18.42 2.82 6.58
C GLU A 79 -18.59 4.25 7.10
N ASP A 80 -17.61 5.08 6.73
CA ASP A 80 -17.54 6.49 7.06
C ASP A 80 -17.43 6.78 8.56
N VAL A 81 -16.78 5.88 9.30
CA VAL A 81 -16.64 5.96 10.76
C VAL A 81 -15.95 7.25 11.22
N THR A 82 -15.06 7.83 10.40
CA THR A 82 -14.38 9.10 10.71
C THR A 82 -15.30 10.32 10.63
N ARG A 83 -16.58 10.14 10.27
CA ARG A 83 -17.65 11.14 10.31
C ARG A 83 -18.87 10.68 11.10
N ALA A 84 -18.78 9.54 11.78
CA ALA A 84 -19.88 8.99 12.54
C ALA A 84 -19.98 9.58 13.94
N ASP A 85 -21.20 9.65 14.47
CA ASP A 85 -21.41 9.92 15.88
C ASP A 85 -20.85 8.74 16.69
N PHE A 86 -19.69 8.95 17.30
CA PHE A 86 -18.98 7.90 18.01
C PHE A 86 -19.81 7.35 19.19
N TRP A 87 -20.43 8.25 19.96
CA TRP A 87 -21.20 7.89 21.14
C TRP A 87 -22.62 7.44 20.80
N GLY A 88 -23.22 8.02 19.76
CA GLY A 88 -24.61 7.77 19.38
C GLY A 88 -24.82 6.64 18.36
N ALA A 89 -23.77 6.21 17.64
CA ALA A 89 -23.86 5.16 16.62
C ALA A 89 -22.79 4.08 16.79
N VAL A 90 -21.51 4.47 16.88
CA VAL A 90 -20.39 3.52 16.89
C VAL A 90 -20.37 2.68 18.17
N VAL A 91 -20.45 3.32 19.33
CA VAL A 91 -20.47 2.65 20.65
C VAL A 91 -21.67 1.69 20.77
N PRO A 92 -22.94 2.13 20.61
CA PRO A 92 -24.09 1.24 20.78
C PRO A 92 -24.09 0.06 19.81
N PHE A 93 -23.62 0.26 18.58
CA PHE A 93 -23.53 -0.84 17.62
C PHE A 93 -22.45 -1.85 17.98
N THR A 94 -21.31 -1.35 18.47
CA THR A 94 -20.19 -2.21 18.90
C THR A 94 -20.58 -3.04 20.10
N GLU A 95 -21.26 -2.45 21.09
CA GLU A 95 -21.81 -3.18 22.25
C GLU A 95 -22.72 -4.31 21.80
N GLU A 96 -23.72 -4.00 20.94
CA GLU A 96 -24.67 -5.01 20.48
C GLU A 96 -24.01 -6.13 19.66
N LEU A 97 -23.00 -5.81 18.86
CA LEU A 97 -22.21 -6.80 18.11
C LEU A 97 -21.39 -7.71 19.04
N MET A 98 -20.72 -7.15 20.04
CA MET A 98 -19.87 -7.93 20.95
C MET A 98 -20.71 -8.80 21.87
N ASP A 99 -21.83 -8.27 22.38
CA ASP A 99 -22.81 -9.06 23.14
C ASP A 99 -23.34 -10.21 22.29
N PHE A 100 -23.74 -9.95 21.05
CA PHE A 100 -24.19 -11.01 20.15
C PHE A 100 -23.08 -12.05 19.87
N SER A 101 -21.84 -11.61 19.65
CA SER A 101 -20.69 -12.49 19.42
C SER A 101 -20.47 -13.45 20.58
N ALA A 102 -20.51 -12.94 21.82
CA ALA A 102 -20.29 -13.71 23.03
C ALA A 102 -21.33 -14.82 23.24
N HIS A 103 -22.58 -14.60 22.83
CA HIS A 103 -23.66 -15.56 23.00
C HIS A 103 -23.82 -16.53 21.81
N SER A 104 -23.58 -16.06 20.59
CA SER A 104 -23.78 -16.85 19.36
C SER A 104 -22.55 -17.66 18.95
N GLY A 105 -21.36 -17.27 19.40
CA GLY A 105 -20.09 -17.80 18.92
C GLY A 105 -19.67 -17.30 17.53
N LEU A 106 -20.49 -16.48 16.86
CA LEU A 106 -20.11 -15.85 15.60
C LEU A 106 -19.00 -14.83 15.87
N ARG A 107 -17.81 -15.03 15.28
CA ARG A 107 -16.69 -14.09 15.41
C ARG A 107 -16.99 -12.81 14.63
N ILE A 108 -16.95 -11.67 15.31
CA ILE A 108 -17.11 -10.36 14.66
C ILE A 108 -15.73 -9.74 14.41
N LYS A 109 -15.46 -9.38 13.16
CA LYS A 109 -14.31 -8.56 12.78
C LYS A 109 -14.79 -7.16 12.42
N ILE A 110 -14.20 -6.11 12.99
CA ILE A 110 -14.56 -4.72 12.71
C ILE A 110 -13.51 -4.12 11.78
N ARG A 111 -13.96 -3.68 10.61
CA ARG A 111 -13.17 -2.85 9.69
C ARG A 111 -13.64 -1.40 9.82
N LEU A 112 -12.76 -0.54 10.30
CA LEU A 112 -12.97 0.90 10.34
C LEU A 112 -12.64 1.50 8.99
N CYS A 113 -13.63 2.13 8.35
CA CYS A 113 -13.47 2.70 7.02
C CYS A 113 -13.43 4.24 7.09
N ASP A 114 -12.26 4.82 6.83
CA ASP A 114 -12.11 6.24 6.55
C ASP A 114 -12.45 6.53 5.08
N THR A 115 -13.74 6.37 4.76
CA THR A 115 -14.30 6.38 3.40
C THR A 115 -13.92 7.62 2.60
N MET A 116 -13.77 8.76 3.28
CA MET A 116 -13.47 10.05 2.65
C MET A 116 -12.07 10.59 3.00
N GLY A 117 -11.22 9.80 3.66
CA GLY A 117 -9.81 10.17 3.95
C GLY A 117 -9.61 11.23 5.04
N TYR A 118 -10.59 11.45 5.92
CA TYR A 118 -10.52 12.48 6.96
C TYR A 118 -9.85 12.05 8.28
N GLY A 119 -9.45 10.79 8.39
CA GLY A 119 -8.74 10.28 9.55
C GLY A 119 -7.48 11.10 9.83
N LEU A 120 -7.19 11.28 11.11
CA LEU A 120 -6.01 11.99 11.60
C LEU A 120 -5.14 11.03 12.42
N PRO A 121 -3.83 10.94 12.12
CA PRO A 121 -2.93 10.01 12.80
C PRO A 121 -2.44 10.55 14.15
N TYR A 122 -2.81 11.78 14.51
CA TYR A 122 -2.28 12.49 15.67
C TYR A 122 -2.99 12.07 16.97
N ALA A 123 -2.21 11.86 18.03
CA ALA A 123 -2.73 11.45 19.34
C ALA A 123 -3.77 12.45 19.91
N ASP A 124 -3.55 13.75 19.71
CA ASP A 124 -4.43 14.80 20.24
C ASP A 124 -5.69 15.04 19.40
N ALA A 125 -5.78 14.46 18.20
CA ALA A 125 -6.98 14.60 17.37
C ALA A 125 -8.24 14.14 18.15
N ALA A 126 -9.36 14.83 17.96
CA ALA A 126 -10.61 14.45 18.59
C ALA A 126 -11.29 13.29 17.83
N LEU A 127 -12.13 12.52 18.53
CA LEU A 127 -13.09 11.63 17.87
C LEU A 127 -14.13 12.46 17.10
N PRO A 128 -14.68 11.95 15.98
CA PRO A 128 -14.37 10.65 15.35
C PRO A 128 -13.17 10.69 14.40
N ARG A 129 -12.40 11.79 14.33
CA ARG A 129 -11.29 11.92 13.36
C ARG A 129 -10.02 11.16 13.76
N SER A 130 -9.78 11.00 15.06
CA SER A 130 -8.57 10.37 15.57
C SER A 130 -8.53 8.87 15.31
N VAL A 131 -7.66 8.46 14.39
CA VAL A 131 -7.42 7.04 14.11
C VAL A 131 -6.91 6.30 15.34
N PRO A 132 -5.93 6.82 16.11
CA PRO A 132 -5.48 6.16 17.32
C PRO A 132 -6.57 5.94 18.36
N LYS A 133 -7.40 6.97 18.63
CA LYS A 133 -8.48 6.86 19.63
C LYS A 133 -9.57 5.89 19.19
N LEU A 134 -9.93 5.87 17.89
CA LEU A 134 -10.90 4.90 17.37
C LEU A 134 -10.44 3.46 17.63
N ILE A 135 -9.20 3.12 17.24
CA ILE A 135 -8.65 1.78 17.42
C ILE A 135 -8.48 1.44 18.89
N TYR A 136 -7.88 2.33 19.67
CA TYR A 136 -7.63 2.12 21.09
C TYR A 136 -8.94 1.85 21.84
N TYR A 137 -9.99 2.64 21.60
CA TYR A 137 -11.27 2.48 22.29
C TYR A 137 -11.92 1.15 21.95
N LEU A 138 -11.94 0.77 20.66
CA LEU A 138 -12.45 -0.54 20.23
C LEU A 138 -11.66 -1.72 20.81
N GLN A 139 -10.34 -1.61 20.91
CA GLN A 139 -9.51 -2.67 21.46
C GLN A 139 -9.65 -2.77 22.99
N ARG A 140 -9.59 -1.65 23.70
CA ARG A 140 -9.42 -1.61 25.16
C ARG A 140 -10.74 -1.58 25.91
N GLU A 141 -11.69 -0.77 25.48
CA GLU A 141 -12.97 -0.62 26.18
C GLU A 141 -13.95 -1.73 25.80
N PHE A 142 -13.98 -2.12 24.51
CA PHE A 142 -14.82 -3.24 24.05
C PHE A 142 -14.11 -4.60 24.04
N GLY A 143 -12.83 -4.64 24.45
CA GLY A 143 -12.07 -5.89 24.53
C GLY A 143 -11.86 -6.60 23.19
N ILE A 144 -12.03 -5.90 22.05
CA ILE A 144 -11.95 -6.53 20.73
C ILE A 144 -10.51 -6.98 20.47
N PRO A 145 -10.26 -8.28 20.18
CA PRO A 145 -8.93 -8.77 19.90
C PRO A 145 -8.29 -8.03 18.71
N SER A 146 -6.98 -7.77 18.77
CA SER A 146 -6.25 -7.08 17.69
C SER A 146 -6.47 -7.72 16.30
N ARG A 147 -6.52 -9.06 16.24
CA ARG A 147 -6.82 -9.85 15.01
C ARG A 147 -8.17 -9.53 14.36
N ASP A 148 -9.08 -8.95 15.13
CA ASP A 148 -10.46 -8.60 14.78
C ASP A 148 -10.64 -7.11 14.50
N LEU A 149 -9.55 -6.33 14.55
CA LEU A 149 -9.53 -4.92 14.18
C LEU A 149 -8.77 -4.71 12.88
N GLU A 150 -9.41 -4.00 11.96
CA GLU A 150 -8.87 -3.68 10.65
C GLU A 150 -9.11 -2.22 10.28
N TRP A 151 -8.12 -1.61 9.64
CA TRP A 151 -8.21 -0.26 9.10
C TRP A 151 -8.31 -0.25 7.58
N HIS A 152 -9.19 0.59 7.05
CA HIS A 152 -9.36 0.84 5.63
C HIS A 152 -9.48 2.34 5.41
N GLY A 153 -8.55 2.96 4.68
CA GLY A 153 -8.56 4.40 4.44
C GLY A 153 -8.43 4.78 2.98
N HIS A 154 -8.90 5.99 2.67
CA HIS A 154 -8.73 6.63 1.37
C HIS A 154 -7.75 7.81 1.43
N ASN A 155 -7.23 8.21 0.27
CA ASN A 155 -6.09 9.10 0.14
C ASN A 155 -6.40 10.57 -0.18
N ASP A 156 -7.65 10.99 0.00
CA ASP A 156 -8.10 12.32 -0.42
C ASP A 156 -7.32 13.48 0.22
N PHE A 157 -6.65 13.22 1.35
CA PHE A 157 -5.85 14.20 2.09
C PHE A 157 -4.39 13.77 2.32
N HIS A 158 -3.84 12.88 1.48
CA HIS A 158 -2.46 12.38 1.54
C HIS A 158 -2.05 11.66 2.85
N LYS A 159 -3.02 11.25 3.66
CA LYS A 159 -2.76 10.63 4.98
C LYS A 159 -3.01 9.12 5.00
N VAL A 160 -3.35 8.52 3.87
CA VAL A 160 -3.84 7.13 3.84
C VAL A 160 -2.82 6.13 4.37
N HIS A 161 -1.54 6.32 4.04
CA HIS A 161 -0.47 5.44 4.48
C HIS A 161 -0.23 5.63 5.99
N ILE A 162 0.01 6.86 6.43
CA ILE A 162 0.30 7.16 7.83
C ILE A 162 -0.88 6.88 8.78
N ASN A 163 -2.13 7.01 8.32
CA ASN A 163 -3.30 6.60 9.08
C ASN A 163 -3.35 5.07 9.27
N GLY A 164 -2.97 4.30 8.24
CA GLY A 164 -2.80 2.85 8.37
C GLY A 164 -1.74 2.48 9.40
N VAL A 165 -0.59 3.15 9.37
CA VAL A 165 0.49 2.96 10.37
C VAL A 165 0.03 3.32 11.77
N ALA A 166 -0.63 4.47 11.93
CA ALA A 166 -1.20 4.89 13.20
C ALA A 166 -2.21 3.85 13.75
N ALA A 167 -3.01 3.22 12.87
CA ALA A 167 -3.91 2.15 13.27
C ALA A 167 -3.17 0.91 13.76
N TRP A 168 -2.10 0.48 13.07
CA TRP A 168 -1.24 -0.62 13.54
C TRP A 168 -0.65 -0.33 14.92
N LEU A 169 -0.02 0.84 15.09
CA LEU A 169 0.61 1.25 16.35
C LEU A 169 -0.41 1.37 17.49
N SER A 170 -1.69 1.57 17.17
CA SER A 170 -2.77 1.69 18.15
C SER A 170 -3.48 0.38 18.47
N GLY A 171 -3.13 -0.71 17.77
CA GLY A 171 -3.61 -2.06 18.10
C GLY A 171 -4.38 -2.80 17.01
N ALA A 172 -4.60 -2.21 15.83
CA ALA A 172 -5.17 -2.95 14.70
C ALA A 172 -4.16 -3.96 14.17
N SER A 173 -4.61 -5.16 13.78
CA SER A 173 -3.71 -6.16 13.18
C SER A 173 -3.60 -6.05 11.66
N SER A 174 -4.59 -5.43 11.03
CA SER A 174 -4.76 -5.44 9.58
C SER A 174 -4.97 -4.03 9.06
N VAL A 175 -4.30 -3.68 7.97
CA VAL A 175 -4.55 -2.47 7.18
C VAL A 175 -4.82 -2.91 5.75
N ASN A 176 -5.85 -2.34 5.12
CA ASN A 176 -6.12 -2.58 3.72
C ASN A 176 -5.25 -1.68 2.85
N GLY A 177 -4.64 -2.30 1.85
CA GLY A 177 -3.96 -1.59 0.79
C GLY A 177 -4.24 -2.22 -0.56
N THR A 178 -3.82 -1.51 -1.60
CA THR A 178 -3.91 -1.95 -2.98
C THR A 178 -2.58 -1.73 -3.66
N ILE A 179 -2.31 -2.50 -4.71
CA ILE A 179 -1.10 -2.33 -5.53
C ILE A 179 -1.03 -0.86 -5.99
N LEU A 180 0.10 -0.18 -5.71
CA LEU A 180 0.34 1.23 -6.05
C LEU A 180 -0.70 2.23 -5.50
N GLY A 181 -1.51 1.81 -4.52
CA GLY A 181 -2.56 2.61 -3.93
C GLY A 181 -3.79 2.80 -4.81
N PHE A 182 -3.99 2.01 -5.87
CA PHE A 182 -5.19 2.12 -6.72
C PHE A 182 -6.51 2.00 -5.93
N GLY A 183 -7.52 2.77 -6.31
CA GLY A 183 -8.80 2.77 -5.62
C GLY A 183 -9.71 3.89 -6.10
N GLU A 184 -10.80 4.11 -5.38
CA GLU A 184 -11.69 5.23 -5.66
C GLU A 184 -10.96 6.57 -5.49
N ARG A 185 -11.25 7.52 -6.39
CA ARG A 185 -10.75 8.91 -6.36
C ARG A 185 -9.22 8.97 -6.38
N THR A 186 -8.61 9.25 -5.23
CA THR A 186 -7.17 9.40 -5.02
C THR A 186 -6.50 8.12 -4.50
N GLY A 187 -7.29 7.06 -4.30
CA GLY A 187 -6.79 5.73 -3.99
C GLY A 187 -6.84 5.34 -2.52
N ASN A 188 -6.22 4.19 -2.23
CA ASN A 188 -6.07 3.56 -0.93
C ASN A 188 -4.61 3.57 -0.47
N SER A 189 -4.31 2.97 0.68
CA SER A 189 -2.92 2.74 1.12
C SER A 189 -2.15 1.93 0.07
N PRO A 190 -0.96 2.39 -0.38
CA PRO A 190 -0.14 1.59 -1.28
C PRO A 190 0.40 0.35 -0.57
N LEU A 191 0.17 -0.83 -1.16
CA LEU A 191 0.51 -2.12 -0.56
C LEU A 191 2.02 -2.29 -0.37
N GLU A 192 2.82 -1.85 -1.36
CA GLU A 192 4.28 -1.87 -1.30
C GLU A 192 4.81 -0.98 -0.17
N ALA A 193 4.19 0.19 0.06
CA ALA A 193 4.55 1.06 1.17
C ALA A 193 4.22 0.41 2.52
N LEU A 194 3.05 -0.23 2.65
CA LEU A 194 2.67 -0.98 3.86
C LEU A 194 3.64 -2.14 4.15
N ALA A 195 4.08 -2.88 3.13
CA ALA A 195 5.00 -4.00 3.30
C ALA A 195 6.38 -3.56 3.78
N VAL A 196 6.93 -2.49 3.19
CA VAL A 196 8.22 -1.91 3.60
C VAL A 196 8.12 -1.31 5.02
N GLU A 197 7.03 -0.60 5.31
CA GLU A 197 6.80 -0.01 6.63
C GLU A 197 6.68 -1.07 7.73
N TYR A 198 5.97 -2.17 7.46
CA TYR A 198 5.90 -3.30 8.41
C TYR A 198 7.29 -3.87 8.71
N ALA A 199 8.11 -4.09 7.68
CA ALA A 199 9.47 -4.60 7.85
C ALA A 199 10.35 -3.61 8.62
N SER A 200 10.20 -2.31 8.37
CA SER A 200 10.88 -1.23 9.09
C SER A 200 10.52 -1.19 10.57
N LEU A 201 9.21 -1.26 10.89
CA LEU A 201 8.71 -1.20 12.26
C LEU A 201 9.04 -2.44 13.09
N THR A 202 9.06 -3.62 12.47
CA THR A 202 9.19 -4.91 13.17
C THR A 202 10.57 -5.55 13.07
N GLY A 203 11.42 -5.08 12.14
CA GLY A 203 12.68 -5.73 11.80
C GLY A 203 12.51 -7.10 11.10
N SER A 204 11.29 -7.44 10.65
CA SER A 204 10.96 -8.73 10.02
C SER A 204 10.01 -8.54 8.85
N THR A 205 10.21 -9.30 7.78
CA THR A 205 9.23 -9.33 6.67
C THR A 205 8.06 -10.28 6.96
N ASN A 206 8.10 -11.04 8.07
CA ASN A 206 7.12 -12.07 8.40
C ASN A 206 6.85 -13.04 7.23
N GLY A 207 7.92 -13.38 6.49
CA GLY A 207 7.85 -14.26 5.32
C GLY A 207 7.43 -13.58 4.01
N MET A 208 7.18 -12.27 4.00
CA MET A 208 7.00 -11.52 2.75
C MET A 208 8.31 -11.45 1.97
N ASP A 209 8.21 -11.66 0.65
CA ASP A 209 9.27 -11.40 -0.30
C ASP A 209 9.13 -9.98 -0.86
N LEU A 210 9.96 -9.06 -0.36
CA LEU A 210 9.93 -7.66 -0.80
C LEU A 210 10.47 -7.46 -2.22
N ALA A 211 11.23 -8.42 -2.78
CA ALA A 211 11.67 -8.35 -4.17
C ALA A 211 10.49 -8.43 -5.15
N ALA A 212 9.34 -8.98 -4.73
CA ALA A 212 8.12 -8.99 -5.51
C ALA A 212 7.61 -7.58 -5.84
N ILE A 213 7.98 -6.54 -5.08
CA ILE A 213 7.60 -5.14 -5.36
C ILE A 213 8.11 -4.68 -6.73
N THR A 214 9.33 -5.07 -7.12
CA THR A 214 9.87 -4.77 -8.45
C THR A 214 9.05 -5.48 -9.53
N GLY A 215 8.71 -6.75 -9.32
CA GLY A 215 7.85 -7.51 -10.24
C GLY A 215 6.43 -6.94 -10.37
N ILE A 216 5.87 -6.39 -9.30
CA ILE A 216 4.59 -5.67 -9.33
C ILE A 216 4.68 -4.46 -10.26
N ALA A 217 5.76 -3.68 -10.18
CA ALA A 217 5.95 -2.53 -11.05
C ALA A 217 5.96 -2.94 -12.54
N ASP A 218 6.69 -4.00 -12.87
CA ASP A 218 6.82 -4.50 -14.24
C ASP A 218 5.50 -5.07 -14.77
N TYR A 219 4.78 -5.82 -13.94
CA TYR A 219 3.44 -6.29 -14.26
C TYR A 219 2.49 -5.12 -14.53
N MET A 220 2.46 -4.12 -13.66
CA MET A 220 1.59 -2.95 -13.81
C MET A 220 1.90 -2.19 -15.11
N ARG A 221 3.18 -2.01 -15.45
CA ARG A 221 3.58 -1.44 -16.76
C ARG A 221 3.12 -2.31 -17.93
N SER A 222 3.25 -3.63 -17.83
CA SER A 222 2.86 -4.56 -18.90
C SER A 222 1.36 -4.52 -19.24
N ILE A 223 0.53 -4.14 -18.27
CA ILE A 223 -0.92 -3.94 -18.46
C ILE A 223 -1.28 -2.48 -18.78
N GLY A 224 -0.30 -1.64 -19.11
CA GLY A 224 -0.50 -0.26 -19.56
C GLY A 224 -0.60 0.78 -18.43
N THR A 225 -0.22 0.45 -17.20
CA THR A 225 -0.21 1.43 -16.11
C THR A 225 1.00 2.34 -16.20
N ALA A 226 0.76 3.66 -16.31
CA ALA A 226 1.81 4.66 -16.20
C ALA A 226 2.23 4.82 -14.73
N ILE A 227 3.51 4.56 -14.43
CA ILE A 227 4.11 4.76 -13.10
C ILE A 227 5.04 5.96 -13.18
N ALA A 228 4.83 6.96 -12.33
CA ALA A 228 5.70 8.13 -12.27
C ALA A 228 7.16 7.70 -11.97
N PRO A 229 8.17 8.25 -12.67
CA PRO A 229 9.56 7.86 -12.47
C PRO A 229 10.04 8.01 -11.02
N ASN A 230 9.51 8.99 -10.30
CA ASN A 230 9.85 9.28 -8.90
C ASN A 230 8.88 8.62 -7.89
N TYR A 231 8.00 7.71 -8.31
CA TYR A 231 7.11 7.01 -7.38
C TYR A 231 7.94 6.12 -6.42
N PRO A 232 7.69 6.16 -5.09
CA PRO A 232 8.46 5.40 -4.12
C PRO A 232 8.52 3.89 -4.42
N PHE A 233 9.69 3.27 -4.24
CA PHE A 233 9.95 1.82 -4.40
C PHE A 233 9.81 1.23 -5.81
N VAL A 234 8.98 1.79 -6.69
CA VAL A 234 8.70 1.20 -8.01
C VAL A 234 9.06 2.10 -9.19
N GLY A 235 9.11 3.42 -9.02
CA GLY A 235 9.40 4.39 -10.09
C GLY A 235 10.79 4.17 -10.69
N SER A 236 11.00 4.40 -11.99
CA SER A 236 12.31 4.15 -12.64
C SER A 236 13.49 4.88 -11.97
N ASN A 237 13.21 6.02 -11.33
CA ASN A 237 14.19 6.94 -10.75
C ASN A 237 14.22 6.95 -9.21
N PHE A 238 13.46 6.11 -8.50
CA PHE A 238 13.33 6.24 -7.04
C PHE A 238 14.65 5.98 -6.29
N ASN A 239 15.51 5.10 -6.82
CA ASN A 239 16.83 4.75 -6.28
C ASN A 239 17.96 5.20 -7.21
N VAL A 240 17.84 6.40 -7.80
CA VAL A 240 18.84 6.93 -8.73
C VAL A 240 19.36 8.28 -8.26
N THR A 241 20.69 8.43 -8.18
CA THR A 241 21.34 9.69 -7.81
C THR A 241 21.66 10.54 -9.05
N MET A 242 21.30 11.82 -9.04
CA MET A 242 21.46 12.74 -10.19
C MET A 242 22.64 13.72 -10.10
N ALA A 243 23.17 14.00 -8.90
CA ALA A 243 24.26 14.97 -8.74
C ALA A 243 25.64 14.29 -8.85
N GLY A 244 26.56 14.86 -9.62
CA GLY A 244 27.94 14.32 -9.76
C GLY A 244 28.68 14.16 -8.43
N ILE A 245 28.42 15.03 -7.44
CA ILE A 245 28.95 14.89 -6.07
C ILE A 245 28.36 13.65 -5.36
N HIS A 246 27.07 13.36 -5.58
CA HIS A 246 26.44 12.18 -5.00
C HIS A 246 26.97 10.89 -5.64
N ALA A 247 27.23 10.91 -6.96
CA ALA A 247 27.82 9.77 -7.66
C ALA A 247 29.23 9.41 -7.13
N ASP A 248 30.08 10.40 -6.85
CA ASP A 248 31.38 10.16 -6.21
C ASP A 248 31.25 9.52 -4.81
N GLY A 249 30.27 9.97 -4.02
CA GLY A 249 29.97 9.35 -2.73
C GLY A 249 29.50 7.91 -2.85
N VAL A 250 28.61 7.61 -3.79
CA VAL A 250 28.13 6.24 -4.07
C VAL A 250 29.27 5.30 -4.45
N ILE A 251 30.21 5.77 -5.29
CA ILE A 251 31.38 4.98 -5.70
C ILE A 251 32.25 4.62 -4.49
N LYS A 252 32.34 5.51 -3.49
CA LYS A 252 33.11 5.27 -2.26
C LYS A 252 32.38 4.33 -1.31
N ASN A 253 31.10 4.58 -1.07
CA ASN A 253 30.22 3.74 -0.28
C ASN A 253 28.76 4.03 -0.65
N GLU A 254 28.05 3.00 -1.12
CA GLU A 254 26.66 3.07 -1.54
C GLU A 254 25.73 3.61 -0.43
N GLU A 255 25.99 3.29 0.84
CA GLU A 255 25.18 3.72 1.99
C GLU A 255 25.15 5.24 2.21
N ILE A 256 26.11 5.99 1.64
CA ILE A 256 26.15 7.45 1.79
C ILE A 256 24.92 8.10 1.14
N TYR A 257 24.45 7.55 0.03
CA TYR A 257 23.37 8.12 -0.77
C TYR A 257 22.28 7.12 -1.19
N ASN A 258 22.39 5.85 -0.82
CA ASN A 258 21.31 4.87 -0.98
C ASN A 258 20.40 4.89 0.26
N ILE A 259 19.09 5.02 0.02
CA ILE A 259 18.07 5.15 1.08
C ILE A 259 17.97 3.91 1.97
N PHE A 260 18.29 2.74 1.43
CA PHE A 260 18.47 1.44 2.07
C PHE A 260 19.06 0.48 1.01
N ASP A 261 19.49 -0.73 1.39
CA ASP A 261 20.02 -1.72 0.43
C ASP A 261 18.93 -2.22 -0.54
N THR A 262 18.70 -1.45 -1.61
CA THR A 262 17.67 -1.68 -2.64
C THR A 262 17.99 -2.90 -3.49
N GLY A 263 19.27 -3.21 -3.69
CA GLY A 263 19.73 -4.43 -4.35
C GLY A 263 19.27 -5.68 -3.60
N LYS A 264 19.48 -5.71 -2.28
CA LYS A 264 19.09 -6.84 -1.43
C LYS A 264 17.59 -6.92 -1.14
N ILE A 265 16.95 -5.78 -0.86
CA ILE A 265 15.56 -5.76 -0.39
C ILE A 265 14.57 -5.85 -1.55
N LEU A 266 14.87 -5.21 -2.68
CA LEU A 266 13.93 -5.08 -3.81
C LEU A 266 14.42 -5.79 -5.08
N ASN A 267 15.58 -6.46 -5.04
CA ASN A 267 16.27 -6.97 -6.23
C ASN A 267 16.48 -5.88 -7.29
N ARG A 268 16.83 -4.67 -6.82
CA ARG A 268 16.97 -3.49 -7.67
C ARG A 268 18.16 -2.64 -7.24
N PRO A 269 19.35 -2.89 -7.80
CA PRO A 269 20.56 -2.14 -7.49
C PRO A 269 20.41 -0.63 -7.72
N LEU A 270 21.18 0.17 -7.00
CA LEU A 270 21.23 1.62 -7.16
C LEU A 270 21.63 2.01 -8.59
N GLY A 271 20.84 2.89 -9.21
CA GLY A 271 21.16 3.44 -10.53
C GLY A 271 21.93 4.76 -10.44
N VAL A 272 22.52 5.17 -11.57
CA VAL A 272 23.11 6.51 -11.74
C VAL A 272 22.46 7.22 -12.93
N HIS A 273 22.00 8.45 -12.74
CA HIS A 273 21.47 9.28 -13.82
C HIS A 273 22.58 10.09 -14.46
N ILE A 274 22.51 10.24 -15.78
CA ILE A 274 23.52 10.96 -16.55
C ILE A 274 23.01 12.37 -16.87
N THR A 275 23.75 13.36 -16.40
CA THR A 275 23.54 14.79 -16.61
C THR A 275 24.84 15.43 -17.12
N ASP A 276 24.80 16.70 -17.47
CA ASP A 276 25.97 17.56 -17.74
C ASP A 276 27.02 17.54 -16.60
N ARG A 277 26.62 17.12 -15.39
CA ARG A 277 27.50 17.02 -14.22
C ARG A 277 28.01 15.62 -13.91
N SER A 278 27.53 14.59 -14.61
CA SER A 278 27.85 13.19 -14.28
C SER A 278 29.28 12.81 -14.71
N GLY A 279 29.87 13.57 -15.65
CA GLY A 279 31.21 13.33 -16.19
C GLY A 279 31.37 11.96 -16.85
N ILE A 280 32.49 11.74 -17.54
CA ILE A 280 32.75 10.47 -18.24
C ILE A 280 32.80 9.26 -17.29
N ALA A 281 33.15 9.47 -16.01
CA ALA A 281 33.16 8.42 -15.00
C ALA A 281 31.74 7.91 -14.69
N GLY A 282 30.75 8.80 -14.60
CA GLY A 282 29.35 8.42 -14.42
C GLY A 282 28.82 7.61 -15.60
N VAL A 283 29.18 8.00 -16.83
CA VAL A 283 28.80 7.25 -18.05
C VAL A 283 29.42 5.85 -18.05
N GLY A 284 30.72 5.74 -17.73
CA GLY A 284 31.41 4.45 -17.65
C GLY A 284 30.82 3.52 -16.58
N TYR A 285 30.41 4.08 -15.44
CA TYR A 285 29.71 3.32 -14.40
C TYR A 285 28.35 2.82 -14.88
N TRP A 286 27.53 3.69 -15.50
CA TRP A 286 26.21 3.30 -16.01
C TRP A 286 26.33 2.21 -17.08
N VAL A 287 27.26 2.33 -18.02
CA VAL A 287 27.51 1.32 -19.06
C VAL A 287 27.97 0.00 -18.45
N SER A 288 28.83 0.04 -17.43
CA SER A 288 29.27 -1.17 -16.72
C SER A 288 28.13 -1.91 -16.05
N GLN A 289 27.20 -1.19 -15.42
CA GLN A 289 26.01 -1.78 -14.82
C GLN A 289 25.14 -2.49 -15.88
N GLN A 290 24.93 -1.88 -17.06
CA GLN A 290 24.19 -2.51 -18.15
C GLN A 290 24.87 -3.77 -18.68
N LEU A 291 26.20 -3.76 -18.82
CA LEU A 291 26.96 -4.94 -19.25
C LEU A 291 26.88 -6.08 -18.22
N GLN A 292 27.01 -5.76 -16.93
CA GLN A 292 26.92 -6.74 -15.85
C GLN A 292 25.54 -7.40 -15.78
N GLN A 293 24.46 -6.64 -16.00
CA GLN A 293 23.10 -7.20 -16.10
C GLN A 293 22.94 -8.19 -17.27
N GLN A 294 23.75 -8.05 -18.32
CA GLN A 294 23.82 -8.99 -19.44
C GLN A 294 24.84 -10.13 -19.22
N GLY A 295 25.46 -10.22 -18.05
CA GLY A 295 26.52 -11.19 -17.75
C GLY A 295 27.86 -10.90 -18.46
N LYS A 296 28.06 -9.68 -18.96
CA LYS A 296 29.28 -9.23 -19.63
C LYS A 296 30.22 -8.53 -18.63
N PRO A 297 31.55 -8.53 -18.88
CA PRO A 297 32.50 -7.83 -18.01
C PRO A 297 32.29 -6.31 -18.04
N PRO A 298 32.54 -5.60 -16.93
CA PRO A 298 32.42 -4.15 -16.85
C PRO A 298 33.49 -3.45 -17.69
N VAL A 299 33.29 -2.16 -17.98
CA VAL A 299 34.22 -1.32 -18.75
C VAL A 299 34.69 -0.12 -17.94
N ASP A 300 35.92 0.31 -18.17
CA ASP A 300 36.44 1.53 -17.55
C ASP A 300 35.99 2.78 -18.32
N LYS A 301 36.01 3.95 -17.67
CA LYS A 301 35.73 5.26 -18.28
C LYS A 301 36.65 5.59 -19.47
N ARG A 302 37.79 4.91 -19.63
CA ARG A 302 38.72 5.04 -20.76
C ARG A 302 38.31 4.23 -22.00
N ASP A 303 37.25 3.42 -21.93
CA ASP A 303 36.75 2.70 -23.11
C ASP A 303 36.29 3.71 -24.19
N PRO A 304 36.81 3.63 -25.44
CA PRO A 304 36.46 4.57 -26.49
C PRO A 304 34.95 4.62 -26.81
N ARG A 305 34.20 3.54 -26.54
CA ARG A 305 32.76 3.50 -26.73
C ARG A 305 32.01 4.29 -25.65
N VAL A 306 32.54 4.31 -24.42
CA VAL A 306 32.04 5.18 -23.34
C VAL A 306 32.25 6.64 -23.72
N ALA A 307 33.41 6.97 -24.31
CA ALA A 307 33.72 8.33 -24.77
C ALA A 307 32.69 8.82 -25.83
N LYS A 308 32.31 7.96 -26.78
CA LYS A 308 31.28 8.30 -27.79
C LYS A 308 29.92 8.63 -27.18
N ILE A 309 29.48 7.86 -26.18
CA ILE A 309 28.23 8.15 -25.47
C ILE A 309 28.36 9.49 -24.73
N PHE A 310 29.50 9.73 -24.07
CA PHE A 310 29.77 10.99 -23.37
C PHE A 310 29.79 12.21 -24.31
N GLU A 311 30.42 12.11 -25.47
CA GLU A 311 30.42 13.15 -26.51
C GLU A 311 28.99 13.46 -27.01
N TRP A 312 28.16 12.43 -27.21
CA TRP A 312 26.76 12.64 -27.56
C TRP A 312 25.99 13.38 -26.47
N ILE A 313 26.21 13.04 -25.19
CA ILE A 313 25.58 13.72 -24.05
C ILE A 313 25.99 15.20 -24.02
N GLU A 314 27.29 15.49 -24.10
CA GLU A 314 27.81 16.87 -24.13
C GLU A 314 27.19 17.67 -25.27
N ALA A 315 27.04 17.06 -26.45
CA ALA A 315 26.40 17.70 -27.60
C ALA A 315 24.92 18.06 -27.33
N GLN A 316 24.17 17.22 -26.61
CA GLN A 316 22.77 17.53 -26.25
C GLN A 316 22.68 18.77 -25.36
N TYR A 317 23.57 18.91 -24.38
CA TYR A 317 23.60 20.07 -23.48
C TYR A 317 24.15 21.33 -24.16
N ALA A 318 25.12 21.17 -25.06
CA ALA A 318 25.60 22.26 -25.89
C ALA A 318 24.49 22.82 -26.81
N ASP A 319 23.53 21.99 -27.23
CA ASP A 319 22.35 22.38 -28.01
C ASP A 319 21.20 22.95 -27.13
N GLY A 320 21.48 23.31 -25.88
CA GLY A 320 20.55 24.01 -25.00
C GLY A 320 19.57 23.11 -24.24
N ARG A 321 19.78 21.79 -24.19
CA ARG A 321 19.02 20.90 -23.31
C ARG A 321 19.17 21.32 -21.85
N VAL A 322 18.06 21.36 -21.12
CA VAL A 322 18.03 21.68 -19.67
C VAL A 322 17.51 20.52 -18.81
N THR A 323 17.11 19.42 -19.43
CA THR A 323 16.63 18.20 -18.77
C THR A 323 17.74 17.15 -18.66
N ALA A 324 17.61 16.22 -17.70
CA ALA A 324 18.46 15.03 -17.67
C ALA A 324 18.30 14.18 -18.95
N ILE A 325 19.33 13.43 -19.33
CA ILE A 325 19.19 12.40 -20.36
C ILE A 325 18.30 11.29 -19.79
N SER A 326 17.22 10.95 -20.49
CA SER A 326 16.31 9.91 -20.04
C SER A 326 16.95 8.53 -20.09
N GLN A 327 16.40 7.59 -19.31
CA GLN A 327 16.87 6.20 -19.33
C GLN A 327 16.69 5.55 -20.71
N GLU A 328 15.63 5.91 -21.43
CA GLU A 328 15.35 5.42 -22.79
C GLU A 328 16.41 5.91 -23.79
N GLU A 329 16.76 7.20 -23.73
CA GLU A 329 17.83 7.76 -24.57
C GLU A 329 19.19 7.13 -24.26
N MET A 330 19.53 6.96 -22.98
CA MET A 330 20.75 6.26 -22.57
C MET A 330 20.77 4.82 -23.09
N GLN A 331 19.63 4.12 -23.04
CA GLN A 331 19.52 2.76 -23.56
C GLN A 331 19.73 2.70 -25.08
N GLN A 332 19.22 3.68 -25.84
CA GLN A 332 19.46 3.77 -27.28
C GLN A 332 20.94 3.97 -27.60
N GLN A 333 21.62 4.86 -26.88
CA GLN A 333 23.06 5.09 -27.05
C GLN A 333 23.89 3.85 -26.65
N PHE A 334 23.48 3.15 -25.60
CA PHE A 334 24.09 1.87 -25.22
C PHE A 334 23.99 0.84 -26.34
N GLN A 335 22.79 0.65 -26.89
CA GLN A 335 22.57 -0.30 -27.99
C GLN A 335 23.35 0.09 -29.24
N LEU A 336 23.50 1.39 -29.53
CA LEU A 336 24.26 1.86 -30.69
C LEU A 336 25.76 1.54 -30.61
N HIS A 337 26.33 1.50 -29.39
CA HIS A 337 27.78 1.40 -29.20
C HIS A 337 28.27 0.08 -28.59
N PHE A 338 27.39 -0.70 -27.95
CA PHE A 338 27.75 -1.91 -27.18
C PHE A 338 27.01 -3.19 -27.58
N ASN A 339 26.09 -3.14 -28.57
CA ASN A 339 25.49 -4.33 -29.15
C ASN A 339 26.26 -4.87 -30.37
#